data_AF-A0A2D7DYQ6-F1
#
_entry.id   AF-A0A2D7DYQ6-F1
#
_cell.length_a   1.000
_cell.length_b   1.000
_cell.length_c   1.000
_cell.angle_alpha   90.00
_cell.angle_beta   90.00
_cell.angle_gamma   90.00
#
_symmetry.space_group_name_H-M   'P 1'
#
loop_
_entity.id
_entity.type
_entity.pdbx_description
1 polymer ?
#
loop_
_entity_poly.entity_id
_entity_poly.type
_entity_poly.pdbx_seq_one_letter_code
_entity_poly.pdbx_strand_id
1 'polypeptide(L)'
;MNFETVYLEEDTKNDKNTIDILERIKFENLIYCKNYSEIFNPKNQNFRIQKKRPSVILAKKKKNFIMSTPQRFTIGFRENYYFSHMLNCIYDCKYCFLQGMFNSANFVIFTNFCDFITEIKKKASNKNHKLCFFSGYDCDSLALEKITNFLKVFLKSFKKIPNAYLEVRTKSTNINVFKNIEPIENVIIAYSLNP
;
A
#
# COMPACT_ATOMS: atom_id res chain seq x y z
N MET A 1 -6.82 6.40 -14.59
CA MET A 1 -5.63 7.23 -14.30
C MET A 1 -4.64 7.03 -15.43
N ASN A 2 -3.91 8.06 -15.86
CA ASN A 2 -2.96 7.95 -16.98
C ASN A 2 -1.52 8.03 -16.47
N PHE A 3 -0.65 7.16 -16.98
CA PHE A 3 0.78 7.13 -16.69
C PHE A 3 1.54 7.10 -18.01
N GLU A 4 2.71 7.71 -18.10
CA GLU A 4 3.54 7.54 -19.30
C GLU A 4 4.13 6.12 -19.33
N THR A 5 4.75 5.72 -18.22
CA THR A 5 5.47 4.45 -18.12
C THR A 5 5.00 3.64 -16.92
N VAL A 6 4.76 2.36 -17.19
CA VAL A 6 4.56 1.33 -16.18
C VAL A 6 5.75 0.37 -16.24
N TYR A 7 6.43 0.20 -15.10
CA TYR A 7 7.42 -0.84 -14.93
C TYR A 7 6.76 -2.06 -14.30
N LEU A 8 7.11 -3.25 -14.79
CA LEU A 8 6.51 -4.51 -14.38
C LEU A 8 7.61 -5.48 -13.95
N GLU A 9 7.61 -5.93 -12.71
CA GLU A 9 8.46 -7.05 -12.33
C GLU A 9 8.00 -8.32 -13.03
N GLU A 10 8.93 -9.05 -13.65
CA GLU A 10 8.63 -10.30 -14.37
C GLU A 10 7.86 -11.31 -13.51
N ASP A 11 8.17 -11.39 -12.21
CA ASP A 11 7.53 -12.26 -11.23
C ASP A 11 6.03 -11.95 -11.01
N THR A 12 5.57 -10.77 -11.43
CA THR A 12 4.20 -10.28 -11.21
C THR A 12 3.33 -10.31 -12.44
N LYS A 13 3.87 -10.66 -13.62
CA LYS A 13 3.17 -10.58 -14.91
C LYS A 13 1.83 -11.35 -14.94
N ASN A 14 1.77 -12.46 -14.20
CA ASN A 14 0.61 -13.34 -14.12
C ASN A 14 -0.20 -13.17 -12.82
N ASP A 15 0.21 -12.23 -11.94
CA ASP A 15 -0.55 -11.97 -10.72
C ASP A 15 -1.89 -11.30 -11.06
N LYS A 16 -2.96 -11.77 -10.42
CA LYS A 16 -4.30 -11.27 -10.70
C LYS A 16 -4.41 -9.77 -10.46
N ASN A 17 -3.84 -9.26 -9.36
CA ASN A 17 -3.93 -7.85 -9.04
C ASN A 17 -3.12 -7.01 -10.04
N THR A 18 -2.01 -7.54 -10.55
CA THR A 18 -1.26 -6.91 -11.64
C THR A 18 -2.13 -6.72 -12.88
N ILE A 19 -2.73 -7.80 -13.39
CA ILE A 19 -3.58 -7.76 -14.60
C ILE A 19 -4.75 -6.80 -14.38
N ASP A 20 -5.46 -6.96 -13.27
CA ASP A 20 -6.57 -6.11 -12.85
C ASP A 20 -6.18 -4.61 -12.76
N ILE A 21 -4.95 -4.28 -12.32
CA ILE A 21 -4.46 -2.89 -12.26
C ILE A 21 -4.20 -2.38 -13.68
N LEU A 22 -3.49 -3.14 -14.52
CA LEU A 22 -3.17 -2.76 -15.89
C LEU A 22 -4.44 -2.47 -16.72
N GLU A 23 -5.51 -3.22 -16.51
CA GLU A 23 -6.82 -2.99 -17.16
C GLU A 23 -7.51 -1.69 -16.72
N ARG A 24 -7.21 -1.17 -15.52
CA ARG A 24 -7.84 0.03 -14.94
C ARG A 24 -7.07 1.32 -15.20
N ILE A 25 -5.84 1.22 -15.69
CA ILE A 25 -4.98 2.37 -15.97
C ILE A 25 -4.71 2.50 -17.46
N LYS A 26 -4.39 3.71 -17.90
CA LYS A 26 -3.89 3.97 -19.25
C LYS A 26 -2.39 4.21 -19.16
N PHE A 27 -1.64 3.66 -20.10
CA PHE A 27 -0.21 3.88 -20.20
C PHE A 27 0.30 3.82 -21.64
N GLU A 28 1.43 4.48 -21.89
CA GLU A 28 2.08 4.51 -23.21
C GLU A 28 3.15 3.42 -23.31
N ASN A 29 3.92 3.21 -22.23
CA ASN A 29 5.04 2.29 -22.20
C ASN A 29 4.89 1.25 -21.08
N LEU A 30 5.12 -0.02 -21.41
CA LEU A 30 5.24 -1.11 -20.44
C LEU A 30 6.65 -1.69 -20.51
N ILE A 31 7.41 -1.56 -19.42
CA ILE A 31 8.81 -1.97 -19.36
C ILE A 31 8.98 -3.06 -18.30
N TYR A 32 9.54 -4.20 -18.69
CA TYR A 32 9.82 -5.29 -17.77
C TYR A 32 11.11 -5.04 -16.99
N CYS A 33 11.15 -5.48 -15.75
CA CYS A 33 12.34 -5.44 -14.90
C CYS A 33 12.44 -6.71 -14.04
N LYS A 34 13.65 -7.03 -13.57
CA LYS A 34 13.85 -8.17 -12.67
C LYS A 34 13.53 -7.80 -11.23
N ASN A 35 13.86 -6.57 -10.84
CA ASN A 35 13.59 -6.07 -9.50
C ASN A 35 13.22 -4.59 -9.53
N TYR A 36 12.13 -4.21 -8.86
CA TYR A 36 11.66 -2.83 -8.75
C TYR A 36 12.74 -1.88 -8.20
N SER A 37 13.67 -2.40 -7.38
CA SER A 37 14.77 -1.62 -6.83
C SER A 37 15.71 -1.07 -7.90
N GLU A 38 15.80 -1.71 -9.08
CA GLU A 38 16.60 -1.25 -10.21
C GLU A 38 16.08 0.09 -10.78
N ILE A 39 14.80 0.39 -10.54
CA ILE A 39 14.14 1.63 -10.98
C ILE A 39 13.93 2.57 -9.78
N PHE A 40 13.56 2.03 -8.63
CA PHE A 40 13.16 2.82 -7.47
C PHE A 40 14.36 3.32 -6.64
N ASN A 41 15.43 2.53 -6.52
CA ASN A 41 16.57 2.83 -5.64
C ASN A 41 17.84 3.42 -6.29
N PRO A 42 18.00 3.59 -7.62
CA PRO A 42 19.19 4.24 -8.19
C PRO A 42 19.53 5.56 -7.49
N LYS A 43 20.83 5.80 -7.30
CA LYS A 43 21.33 7.07 -6.75
C LYS A 43 21.18 8.19 -7.79
N ASN A 44 21.22 9.44 -7.34
CA ASN A 44 21.19 10.65 -8.18
C ASN A 44 19.91 10.84 -9.04
N GLN A 45 18.79 10.24 -8.63
CA GLN A 45 17.48 10.56 -9.18
C GLN A 45 17.03 11.96 -8.72
N ASN A 46 16.25 12.66 -9.56
CA ASN A 46 15.64 13.93 -9.17
C ASN A 46 14.16 13.73 -8.84
N PHE A 47 13.85 13.68 -7.54
CA PHE A 47 12.50 13.47 -7.02
C PHE A 47 11.50 14.51 -7.55
N ARG A 48 11.89 15.78 -7.65
CA ARG A 48 10.97 16.87 -8.07
C ARG A 48 10.63 16.79 -9.55
N ILE A 49 11.58 16.41 -10.40
CA ILE A 49 11.31 16.16 -11.82
C ILE A 49 10.36 14.97 -11.97
N GLN A 50 10.65 13.85 -11.27
CA GLN A 50 9.80 12.67 -11.33
C GLN A 50 8.38 12.93 -10.80
N LYS A 51 8.19 13.79 -9.78
CA LYS A 51 6.84 14.15 -9.30
C LYS A 51 5.96 14.86 -10.33
N LYS A 52 6.54 15.49 -11.36
CA LYS A 52 5.74 16.08 -12.44
C LYS A 52 5.01 15.01 -13.27
N ARG A 53 5.64 13.84 -13.44
CA ARG A 53 5.10 12.71 -14.21
C ARG A 53 5.66 11.39 -13.66
N PRO A 54 5.17 10.93 -12.51
CA PRO A 54 5.71 9.73 -11.86
C PRO A 54 5.27 8.47 -12.60
N SER A 55 6.18 7.50 -12.68
CA SER A 55 5.88 6.17 -13.21
C SER A 55 5.26 5.29 -12.13
N VAL A 56 4.54 4.25 -12.56
CA VAL A 56 4.07 3.17 -11.67
C VAL A 56 4.98 1.98 -11.84
N ILE A 57 5.32 1.32 -10.74
CA ILE A 57 6.10 0.10 -10.70
C ILE A 57 5.24 -0.97 -10.03
N LEU A 58 4.85 -2.00 -10.78
CA LEU A 58 4.12 -3.15 -10.25
C LEU A 58 5.14 -4.23 -9.87
N ALA A 59 5.17 -4.59 -8.59
CA ALA A 59 6.24 -5.38 -7.99
C ALA A 59 5.72 -6.44 -7.03
N LYS A 60 6.57 -7.40 -6.68
CA LYS A 60 6.32 -8.43 -5.68
C LYS A 60 7.10 -8.11 -4.40
N LYS A 61 6.41 -7.97 -3.28
CA LYS A 61 7.07 -7.89 -1.98
C LYS A 61 7.61 -9.29 -1.63
N LYS A 62 8.92 -9.44 -1.43
CA LYS A 62 9.55 -10.76 -1.15
C LYS A 62 9.78 -11.03 0.35
N LYS A 63 9.85 -9.97 1.16
CA LYS A 63 10.14 -10.03 2.61
C LYS A 63 9.57 -8.82 3.33
N ASN A 64 9.60 -8.82 4.66
CA ASN A 64 9.12 -7.73 5.50
C ASN A 64 7.67 -7.35 5.15
N PHE A 65 6.81 -8.36 5.02
CA PHE A 65 5.38 -8.17 4.79
C PHE A 65 4.71 -7.42 5.94
N ILE A 66 5.21 -7.62 7.15
CA ILE A 66 4.73 -7.00 8.38
C ILE A 66 5.95 -6.57 9.19
N MET A 67 5.91 -5.37 9.74
CA MET A 67 6.97 -4.79 10.54
C MET A 67 6.40 -4.30 11.87
N SER A 68 7.14 -4.46 12.96
CA SER A 68 6.75 -3.89 14.25
C SER A 68 6.81 -2.37 14.19
N THR A 69 5.88 -1.73 14.90
CA THR A 69 5.79 -0.28 14.93
C THR A 69 6.52 0.25 16.16
N PRO A 70 7.07 1.47 16.11
CA PRO A 70 7.53 2.14 17.33
C PRO A 70 6.40 2.25 18.34
N GLN A 71 6.72 2.20 19.64
CA GLN A 71 5.71 2.21 20.72
C GLN A 71 4.78 3.42 20.67
N ARG A 72 5.27 4.57 20.16
CA ARG A 72 4.50 5.82 20.03
C ARG A 72 3.43 5.80 18.92
N PHE A 73 3.42 4.79 18.05
CA PHE A 73 2.51 4.71 16.89
C PHE A 73 1.22 3.93 17.20
N THR A 74 1.06 3.45 18.43
CA THR A 74 -0.12 2.71 18.86
C THR A 74 -1.33 3.61 19.09
N ILE A 75 -2.51 3.04 18.87
CA ILE A 75 -3.82 3.61 19.21
C ILE A 75 -4.47 2.89 20.41
N GLY A 76 -3.67 2.24 21.26
CA GLY A 76 -4.14 1.55 22.49
C GLY A 76 -4.00 0.03 22.47
N PHE A 77 -3.45 -0.55 21.41
CA PHE A 77 -3.13 -1.99 21.36
C PHE A 77 -1.75 -2.26 21.95
N ARG A 78 -1.57 -3.43 22.57
CA ARG A 78 -0.26 -3.84 23.11
C ARG A 78 0.72 -4.21 22.00
N GLU A 79 0.21 -4.84 20.95
CA GLU A 79 1.00 -5.28 19.80
C GLU A 79 0.52 -4.59 18.54
N ASN A 80 1.44 -3.91 17.87
CA ASN A 80 1.14 -3.07 16.72
C ASN A 80 2.16 -3.34 15.62
N TYR A 81 1.64 -3.42 14.40
CA TYR A 81 2.41 -3.71 13.22
C TYR A 81 1.96 -2.78 12.09
N TYR A 82 2.84 -2.58 11.11
CA TYR A 82 2.49 -1.94 9.86
C TYR A 82 2.91 -2.79 8.68
N PHE A 83 2.29 -2.54 7.55
CA PHE A 83 2.66 -3.16 6.29
C PHE A 83 2.56 -2.15 5.15
N SER A 84 3.46 -2.33 4.19
CA SER A 84 3.62 -1.40 3.08
C SER A 84 3.28 -2.11 1.79
N HIS A 85 1.99 -2.06 1.43
CA HIS A 85 1.46 -2.59 0.17
C HIS A 85 1.77 -1.65 -1.02
N MET A 86 2.17 -0.42 -0.74
CA MET A 86 2.62 0.57 -1.70
C MET A 86 3.76 1.41 -1.10
N LEU A 87 4.66 1.91 -1.94
CA LEU A 87 5.66 2.90 -1.60
C LEU A 87 5.40 4.20 -2.37
N ASN A 88 5.63 5.31 -1.68
CA ASN A 88 5.36 6.66 -2.14
C ASN A 88 3.85 6.95 -2.27
N CYS A 89 3.50 8.20 -2.57
CA CYS A 89 2.12 8.67 -2.61
C CYS A 89 1.89 9.63 -3.77
N ILE A 90 0.70 9.56 -4.37
CA ILE A 90 0.26 10.53 -5.38
C ILE A 90 0.16 11.97 -4.82
N TYR A 91 -0.09 12.11 -3.51
CA TYR A 91 -0.17 13.41 -2.86
C TYR A 91 1.23 14.01 -2.66
N ASP A 92 1.37 15.29 -2.99
CA ASP A 92 2.61 16.07 -2.84
C ASP A 92 2.50 17.03 -1.64
N CYS A 93 2.23 16.49 -0.44
CA CYS A 93 2.16 17.32 0.77
C CYS A 93 3.54 17.94 1.03
N LYS A 94 3.60 19.28 1.21
CA LYS A 94 4.88 20.01 1.42
C LYS A 94 5.71 19.47 2.60
N TYR A 95 5.06 18.93 3.61
CA TYR A 95 5.65 18.37 4.83
C TYR A 95 5.86 16.84 4.79
N CYS A 96 5.66 16.20 3.63
CA CYS A 96 5.68 14.75 3.54
C CYS A 96 7.10 14.19 3.73
N PHE A 97 7.32 13.44 4.82
CA PHE A 97 8.61 12.82 5.11
C PHE A 97 9.04 11.80 4.05
N LEU A 98 8.09 11.20 3.31
CA LEU A 98 8.40 10.25 2.23
C LEU A 98 9.29 10.87 1.14
N GLN A 99 9.23 12.20 0.96
CA GLN A 99 10.05 12.92 -0.02
C GLN A 99 11.54 12.95 0.34
N GLY A 100 11.88 12.79 1.62
CA GLY A 100 13.26 12.63 2.09
C GLY A 100 13.66 11.18 2.35
N MET A 101 12.70 10.24 2.28
CA MET A 101 12.93 8.83 2.61
C MET A 101 13.28 7.98 1.39
N PHE A 102 12.72 8.28 0.22
CA PHE A 102 12.92 7.49 -0.99
C PHE A 102 13.77 8.22 -2.03
N ASN A 103 14.60 7.46 -2.75
CA ASN A 103 15.42 7.99 -3.85
C ASN A 103 14.56 8.36 -5.08
N SER A 104 13.34 7.83 -5.18
CA SER A 104 12.45 8.02 -6.34
C SER A 104 11.10 8.59 -5.94
N ALA A 105 10.48 9.37 -6.83
CA ALA A 105 9.10 9.83 -6.71
C ALA A 105 8.06 8.87 -7.31
N ASN A 106 8.51 7.80 -7.98
CA ASN A 106 7.66 6.79 -8.60
C ASN A 106 6.84 6.03 -7.55
N PHE A 107 5.71 5.48 -7.99
CA PHE A 107 4.84 4.69 -7.11
C PHE A 107 5.18 3.21 -7.27
N VAL A 108 5.49 2.53 -6.16
CA VAL A 108 5.64 1.06 -6.18
C VAL A 108 4.40 0.44 -5.60
N ILE A 109 3.69 -0.40 -6.35
CA ILE A 109 2.51 -1.14 -5.87
C ILE A 109 2.92 -2.61 -5.78
N PHE A 110 2.84 -3.18 -4.57
CA PHE A 110 3.10 -4.60 -4.37
C PHE A 110 1.82 -5.40 -4.63
N THR A 111 1.78 -6.17 -5.71
CA THR A 111 0.54 -6.82 -6.19
C THR A 111 0.22 -8.12 -5.48
N ASN A 112 1.18 -8.72 -4.78
CA ASN A 112 1.04 -9.97 -4.05
C ASN A 112 0.33 -9.81 -2.67
N PHE A 113 -0.87 -9.23 -2.65
CA PHE A 113 -1.67 -9.03 -1.44
C PHE A 113 -1.90 -10.31 -0.61
N CYS A 114 -1.99 -11.47 -1.28
CA CYS A 114 -2.15 -12.76 -0.61
C CYS A 114 -1.01 -13.10 0.37
N ASP A 115 0.22 -12.68 0.06
CA ASP A 115 1.38 -12.95 0.91
C ASP A 115 1.31 -12.12 2.20
N PHE A 116 0.93 -10.84 2.09
CA PHE A 116 0.66 -9.98 3.26
C PHE A 116 -0.43 -10.58 4.15
N ILE A 117 -1.56 -10.97 3.56
CA ILE A 117 -2.70 -11.54 4.30
C ILE A 117 -2.30 -12.85 4.99
N THR A 118 -1.47 -13.67 4.34
CA THR A 118 -0.96 -14.92 4.91
C THR A 118 -0.12 -14.65 6.14
N GLU A 119 0.81 -13.70 6.08
CA GLU A 119 1.61 -13.32 7.25
C GLU A 119 0.76 -12.70 8.35
N ILE A 120 -0.27 -11.92 8.01
CA ILE A 120 -1.18 -11.30 9.00
C ILE A 120 -1.92 -12.41 9.76
N LYS A 121 -2.44 -13.41 9.05
CA LYS A 121 -3.09 -14.58 9.65
C LYS A 121 -2.15 -15.37 10.55
N LYS A 122 -0.91 -15.62 10.10
CA LYS A 122 0.10 -16.31 10.92
C LYS A 122 0.38 -15.56 12.20
N LYS A 123 0.54 -14.23 12.10
CA LYS A 123 0.80 -13.37 13.26
C LYS A 123 -0.39 -13.32 14.22
N ALA A 124 -1.60 -13.33 13.68
CA ALA A 124 -2.86 -13.34 14.44
C ALA A 124 -3.35 -14.75 14.84
N SER A 125 -2.51 -15.79 14.72
CA SER A 125 -2.89 -17.17 15.04
C SER A 125 -3.31 -17.35 16.51
N ASN A 126 -2.67 -16.62 17.44
CA ASN A 126 -3.08 -16.59 18.84
C ASN A 126 -4.29 -15.67 19.04
N LYS A 127 -5.48 -16.29 19.14
CA LYS A 127 -6.76 -15.57 19.29
C LYS A 127 -6.92 -14.81 20.61
N ASN A 128 -6.08 -15.10 21.62
CA ASN A 128 -6.13 -14.39 22.90
C ASN A 128 -5.53 -12.99 22.82
N HIS A 129 -4.78 -12.69 21.77
CA HIS A 129 -4.11 -11.41 21.59
C HIS A 129 -4.83 -10.59 20.53
N LYS A 130 -5.14 -9.34 20.88
CA LYS A 130 -5.59 -8.33 19.93
C LYS A 130 -4.38 -7.64 19.34
N LEU A 131 -4.25 -7.72 18.02
CA LEU A 131 -3.14 -7.14 17.26
C LEU A 131 -3.68 -6.02 16.37
N CYS A 132 -2.96 -4.91 16.26
CA CYS A 132 -3.29 -3.87 15.28
C CYS A 132 -2.30 -3.92 14.11
N PHE A 133 -2.82 -3.87 12.89
CA PHE A 133 -2.07 -3.75 11.66
C PHE A 133 -2.49 -2.47 10.96
N PHE A 134 -1.59 -1.53 10.77
CA PHE A 134 -1.92 -0.31 10.04
C PHE A 134 -1.33 -0.26 8.63
N SER A 135 -2.11 0.31 7.73
CA SER A 135 -1.70 0.70 6.38
C SER A 135 -1.59 2.22 6.30
N GLY A 136 -0.82 2.73 5.33
CA GLY A 136 -0.65 4.17 5.13
C GLY A 136 0.58 4.76 5.82
N TYR A 137 1.61 3.93 6.08
CA TYR A 137 2.91 4.39 6.58
C TYR A 137 3.79 4.92 5.44
N ASP A 138 4.09 4.06 4.46
CA ASP A 138 4.96 4.37 3.31
C ASP A 138 4.19 4.93 2.10
N CYS A 139 2.88 5.15 2.26
CA CYS A 139 1.97 5.58 1.22
C CYS A 139 0.68 6.14 1.82
N ASP A 140 -0.29 6.52 0.99
CA ASP A 140 -1.66 6.77 1.43
C ASP A 140 -2.55 5.59 1.02
N SER A 141 -3.27 4.99 1.98
CA SER A 141 -3.98 3.73 1.77
C SER A 141 -5.13 3.79 0.76
N LEU A 142 -5.80 4.94 0.61
CA LEU A 142 -6.98 5.06 -0.26
C LEU A 142 -6.71 5.86 -1.53
N ALA A 143 -5.57 6.57 -1.60
CA ALA A 143 -5.20 7.40 -2.73
C ALA A 143 -5.28 6.67 -4.08
N LEU A 144 -4.83 5.41 -4.15
CA LEU A 144 -4.88 4.58 -5.36
C LEU A 144 -5.92 3.45 -5.30
N GLU A 145 -6.86 3.47 -4.35
CA GLU A 145 -7.84 2.38 -4.18
C GLU A 145 -8.67 2.11 -5.45
N LYS A 146 -8.96 3.14 -6.27
CA LYS A 146 -9.71 2.99 -7.53
C LYS A 146 -9.02 2.07 -8.54
N ILE A 147 -7.69 1.95 -8.48
CA ILE A 147 -6.92 1.11 -9.40
C ILE A 147 -6.48 -0.19 -8.72
N THR A 148 -6.11 -0.14 -7.44
CA THR A 148 -5.56 -1.31 -6.73
C THR A 148 -6.63 -2.24 -6.17
N ASN A 149 -7.81 -1.73 -5.79
CA ASN A 149 -8.80 -2.46 -4.96
C ASN A 149 -8.17 -3.09 -3.70
N PHE A 150 -7.09 -2.47 -3.20
CA PHE A 150 -6.33 -2.94 -2.04
C PHE A 150 -7.25 -3.15 -0.83
N LEU A 151 -8.01 -2.11 -0.47
CA LEU A 151 -8.85 -2.13 0.72
C LEU A 151 -9.94 -3.18 0.57
N LYS A 152 -10.58 -3.30 -0.61
CA LYS A 152 -11.58 -4.34 -0.87
C LYS A 152 -11.06 -5.75 -0.56
N VAL A 153 -9.83 -6.06 -0.96
CA VAL A 153 -9.19 -7.38 -0.72
C VAL A 153 -8.88 -7.58 0.77
N PHE A 154 -8.39 -6.55 1.45
CA PHE A 154 -8.04 -6.61 2.87
C PHE A 154 -9.27 -6.69 3.76
N LEU A 155 -10.33 -5.92 3.51
CA LEU A 155 -11.58 -5.96 4.28
C LEU A 155 -12.21 -7.37 4.28
N LYS A 156 -12.25 -8.03 3.11
CA LYS A 156 -12.73 -9.42 3.00
C LYS A 156 -11.92 -10.40 3.85
N SER A 157 -10.63 -10.13 4.04
CA SER A 157 -9.73 -10.98 4.83
C SER A 157 -9.85 -10.70 6.32
N PHE A 158 -9.89 -9.42 6.72
CA PHE A 158 -10.00 -9.00 8.12
C PHE A 158 -11.35 -9.37 8.73
N LYS A 159 -12.46 -9.39 7.95
CA LYS A 159 -13.76 -9.93 8.41
C LYS A 159 -13.68 -11.38 8.92
N LYS A 160 -12.65 -12.14 8.53
CA LYS A 160 -12.43 -13.54 8.93
C LYS A 160 -11.45 -13.72 10.10
N ILE A 161 -10.87 -12.63 10.63
CA ILE A 161 -9.79 -12.66 11.64
C ILE A 161 -10.10 -11.62 12.74
N PRO A 162 -11.11 -11.87 13.60
CA PRO A 162 -11.67 -10.84 14.48
C PRO A 162 -10.69 -10.29 15.54
N ASN A 163 -9.62 -11.01 15.86
CA ASN A 163 -8.58 -10.54 16.78
C ASN A 163 -7.49 -9.68 16.11
N ALA A 164 -7.46 -9.60 14.77
CA ALA A 164 -6.58 -8.71 14.02
C ALA A 164 -7.35 -7.45 13.63
N TYR A 165 -6.92 -6.29 14.09
CA TYR A 165 -7.52 -5.00 13.73
C TYR A 165 -6.77 -4.40 12.54
N LEU A 166 -7.50 -3.91 11.55
CA LEU A 166 -6.94 -3.14 10.43
C LEU A 166 -7.18 -1.66 10.66
N GLU A 167 -6.12 -0.88 10.81
CA GLU A 167 -6.19 0.58 10.80
C GLU A 167 -5.80 1.11 9.40
N VAL A 168 -6.70 1.83 8.76
CA VAL A 168 -6.51 2.38 7.41
C VAL A 168 -6.28 3.88 7.53
N ARG A 169 -5.02 4.31 7.41
CA ARG A 169 -4.65 5.73 7.50
C ARG A 169 -4.66 6.38 6.11
N THR A 170 -5.36 7.51 5.98
CA THR A 170 -5.51 8.19 4.69
C THR A 170 -5.79 9.69 4.81
N LYS A 171 -5.51 10.45 3.75
CA LYS A 171 -5.96 11.82 3.45
C LYS A 171 -6.95 11.85 2.28
N SER A 172 -7.27 10.69 1.71
CA SER A 172 -8.04 10.59 0.47
C SER A 172 -9.54 10.62 0.72
N THR A 173 -10.27 11.31 -0.15
CA THR A 173 -11.73 11.25 -0.25
C THR A 173 -12.22 10.11 -1.14
N ASN A 174 -11.33 9.19 -1.54
CA ASN A 174 -11.67 8.05 -2.40
C ASN A 174 -12.41 6.93 -1.62
N ILE A 175 -13.63 7.24 -1.18
CA ILE A 175 -14.44 6.42 -0.28
C ILE A 175 -15.42 5.48 -1.00
N ASN A 176 -15.36 5.40 -2.34
CA ASN A 176 -16.30 4.59 -3.12
C ASN A 176 -16.28 3.11 -2.73
N VAL A 177 -15.14 2.59 -2.25
CA VAL A 177 -15.01 1.22 -1.74
C VAL A 177 -16.00 0.91 -0.61
N PHE A 178 -16.38 1.90 0.20
CA PHE A 178 -17.26 1.70 1.36
C PHE A 178 -18.75 1.66 0.99
N LYS A 179 -19.16 2.12 -0.19
CA LYS A 179 -20.59 2.23 -0.57
C LYS A 179 -21.34 0.90 -0.49
N ASN A 180 -20.64 -0.21 -0.73
CA ASN A 180 -21.23 -1.56 -0.78
C ASN A 180 -20.64 -2.49 0.28
N ILE A 181 -20.08 -1.94 1.37
CA ILE A 181 -19.45 -2.72 2.43
C ILE A 181 -20.13 -2.40 3.76
N GLU A 182 -20.64 -3.45 4.41
CA GLU A 182 -21.10 -3.37 5.79
C GLU A 182 -19.94 -3.03 6.74
N PRO A 183 -20.18 -2.25 7.81
CA PRO A 183 -19.19 -2.02 8.85
C PRO A 183 -18.60 -3.33 9.38
N ILE A 184 -17.28 -3.37 9.55
CA ILE A 184 -16.53 -4.51 10.08
C ILE A 184 -15.91 -4.09 11.41
N GLU A 185 -16.24 -4.80 12.49
CA GLU A 185 -15.87 -4.40 13.87
C GLU A 185 -14.36 -4.21 14.10
N ASN A 186 -13.54 -5.02 13.43
CA ASN A 186 -12.08 -4.97 13.53
C ASN A 186 -11.42 -4.14 12.41
N VAL A 187 -12.13 -3.16 11.85
CA VAL A 187 -11.60 -2.22 10.86
C VAL A 187 -11.81 -0.79 11.33
N ILE A 188 -10.73 -0.02 11.36
CA ILE A 188 -10.69 1.38 11.81
C ILE A 188 -10.24 2.23 10.62
N ILE A 189 -11.05 3.22 10.22
CA ILE A 189 -10.67 4.17 9.18
C ILE A 189 -10.21 5.46 9.85
N ALA A 190 -8.95 5.84 9.64
CA ALA A 190 -8.31 6.99 10.26
C ALA A 190 -7.96 8.05 9.21
N TYR A 191 -8.54 9.25 9.35
CA TYR A 191 -8.24 10.39 8.48
C TYR A 191 -7.19 11.29 9.10
N SER A 192 -6.14 11.62 8.35
CA SER A 192 -5.24 12.70 8.75
C SER A 192 -5.93 14.04 8.55
N LEU A 193 -5.98 14.85 9.60
CA LEU A 193 -6.42 16.23 9.56
C LEU A 193 -5.22 17.12 9.91
N ASN A 194 -5.14 18.28 9.27
CA ASN A 194 -4.16 19.31 9.58
C ASN A 194 -4.88 20.66 9.52
N PRO A 195 -4.73 21.54 10.53
CA PRO A 195 -5.31 22.88 10.50
C PRO A 195 -4.66 23.78 9.45
#